data_AF-A0A8X6GP78-F1
#
_entry.id   AF-A0A8X6GP78-F1
#
_cell.length_a   1.000
_cell.length_b   1.000
_cell.length_c   1.000
_cell.angle_alpha   90.00
_cell.angle_beta   90.00
_cell.angle_gamma   90.00
#
_symmetry.space_group_name_H-M   'P 1'
#
loop_
_entity.id
_entity.type
_entity.pdbx_description
1 polymer ?
#
loop_
_entity_poly.entity_id
_entity_poly.type
_entity_poly.pdbx_seq_one_letter_code
_entity_poly.pdbx_strand_id
1 'polypeptide(L)'
;ISTANEKKCTHFDFIVCAFLVDGEQTATSGFSETEEDLDQKCNQTMPVLKCLSDYGHRCPDSAFKLLSGFFQSEYETQKKVCTKNNDLRQRYLKFAKCLNVYREKMEEKCGPLVDVEGSEKFTKEHCKQYENSFKCSFEEIQNNCGKDALILEIELMKPAHDFMELSCKDFQDLHDF
;
A
#
# COMPACT_ATOMS: atom_id res chain seq x y z
N ILE A 1 -25.69 -18.88 29.78
CA ILE A 1 -24.58 -18.93 28.80
C ILE A 1 -24.79 -17.74 27.88
N SER A 2 -23.95 -16.72 28.02
CA SER A 2 -24.06 -15.48 27.25
C SER A 2 -23.84 -15.80 25.78
N THR A 3 -24.86 -15.59 24.94
CA THR A 3 -24.72 -15.60 23.49
C THR A 3 -23.78 -14.46 23.11
N ALA A 4 -22.52 -14.80 22.85
CA ALA A 4 -21.58 -13.88 22.27
C ALA A 4 -22.22 -13.34 20.98
N ASN A 5 -22.40 -12.02 20.96
CA ASN A 5 -22.86 -11.28 19.82
C ASN A 5 -21.79 -11.47 18.72
N GLU A 6 -21.93 -12.50 17.88
CA GLU A 6 -21.11 -12.67 16.67
C GLU A 6 -21.31 -11.40 15.86
N LYS A 7 -20.35 -10.47 15.97
CA LYS A 7 -20.38 -9.22 15.21
C LYS A 7 -20.36 -9.62 13.74
N LYS A 8 -21.52 -9.52 13.11
CA LYS A 8 -21.69 -9.80 11.69
C LYS A 8 -20.77 -8.83 10.92
N CYS A 9 -19.80 -9.38 10.22
CA CYS A 9 -18.89 -8.62 9.38
C CYS A 9 -19.66 -8.06 8.19
N THR A 10 -19.99 -6.77 8.22
CA THR A 10 -20.67 -6.13 7.11
C THR A 10 -19.64 -5.46 6.19
N HIS A 11 -19.97 -5.35 4.90
CA HIS A 11 -19.18 -4.53 3.98
C HIS A 11 -19.16 -3.05 4.40
N PHE A 12 -20.22 -2.60 5.09
CA PHE A 12 -20.35 -1.24 5.57
C PHE A 12 -19.26 -0.87 6.59
N ASP A 13 -18.87 -1.77 7.48
CA ASP A 13 -17.82 -1.50 8.47
C ASP A 13 -16.47 -1.19 7.81
N PHE A 14 -16.13 -1.90 6.73
CA PHE A 14 -14.93 -1.66 5.94
C PHE A 14 -15.01 -0.31 5.21
N ILE A 15 -16.16 -0.05 4.56
CA ILE A 15 -16.42 1.18 3.82
C ILE A 15 -16.35 2.41 4.74
N VAL A 16 -16.91 2.33 5.96
CA VAL A 16 -16.83 3.41 6.95
C VAL A 16 -15.38 3.74 7.28
N CYS A 17 -14.52 2.73 7.47
CA CYS A 17 -13.09 2.98 7.67
C CYS A 17 -12.46 3.70 6.47
N ALA A 18 -12.79 3.31 5.24
CA ALA A 18 -12.26 3.95 4.03
C ALA A 18 -12.72 5.41 3.87
N PHE A 19 -13.95 5.73 4.28
CA PHE A 19 -14.48 7.10 4.30
C PHE A 19 -13.92 7.98 5.42
N LEU A 20 -13.14 7.44 6.36
CA LEU A 20 -12.36 8.27 7.30
C LEU A 20 -11.19 8.99 6.61
N VAL A 21 -10.84 8.59 5.38
CA VAL A 21 -9.84 9.28 4.56
C VAL A 21 -10.46 10.56 4.00
N ASP A 22 -10.00 11.71 4.48
CA ASP A 22 -10.17 12.95 3.75
C ASP A 22 -9.22 12.92 2.54
N GLY A 23 -9.78 12.54 1.38
CA GLY A 23 -9.04 12.39 0.13
C GLY A 23 -8.25 13.64 -0.27
N GLU A 24 -8.77 14.83 0.04
CA GLU A 24 -8.11 16.11 -0.24
C GLU A 24 -6.88 16.33 0.66
N GLN A 25 -6.92 15.87 1.92
CA GLN A 25 -5.77 15.96 2.84
C GLN A 25 -4.70 14.90 2.58
N THR A 26 -5.08 13.74 2.07
CA THR A 26 -4.14 12.65 1.72
C THR A 26 -3.54 12.78 0.31
N ALA A 27 -3.99 13.75 -0.49
CA ALA A 27 -3.55 13.95 -1.87
C ALA A 27 -2.13 14.52 -2.02
N THR A 28 -1.39 14.76 -0.92
CA THR A 28 0.05 15.06 -1.02
C THR A 28 0.79 13.81 -1.46
N SER A 29 0.92 13.71 -2.77
CA SER A 29 1.55 12.58 -3.42
C SER A 29 3.06 12.66 -3.18
N GLY A 30 3.65 11.57 -2.69
CA GLY A 30 5.11 11.45 -2.49
C GLY A 30 5.52 11.15 -1.05
N PHE A 31 6.82 11.12 -0.84
CA PHE A 31 7.47 10.87 0.44
C PHE A 31 7.58 12.16 1.25
N SER A 32 7.31 12.10 2.55
CA SER A 32 7.56 13.23 3.46
C SER A 32 9.07 13.40 3.63
N GLU A 33 9.60 14.59 3.30
CA GLU A 33 11.06 14.83 3.34
C GLU A 33 11.56 15.27 4.73
N THR A 34 10.65 15.65 5.63
CA THR A 34 10.98 16.10 6.98
C THR A 34 10.27 15.27 8.04
N GLU A 35 10.83 15.27 9.25
CA GLU A 35 10.22 14.63 10.43
C GLU A 35 8.83 15.19 10.75
N GLU A 36 8.64 16.50 10.58
CA GLU A 36 7.38 17.20 10.85
C GLU A 36 6.30 16.79 9.84
N ASP A 37 6.62 16.84 8.55
CA ASP A 37 5.69 16.40 7.48
C ASP A 37 5.33 14.92 7.63
N LEU A 38 6.29 14.09 8.06
CA LEU A 38 6.04 12.67 8.30
C LEU A 38 5.17 12.45 9.53
N ASP A 39 5.43 13.15 10.63
CA ASP A 39 4.59 13.08 11.84
C ASP A 39 3.15 13.52 11.55
N GLN A 40 2.96 14.59 10.77
CA GLN A 40 1.64 15.03 10.33
C GLN A 40 0.94 13.97 9.49
N LYS A 41 1.62 13.44 8.47
CA LYS A 41 1.08 12.37 7.60
C LYS A 41 0.68 11.14 8.42
N CYS A 42 1.53 10.70 9.34
CA CYS A 42 1.27 9.59 10.25
C CYS A 42 0.03 9.81 11.13
N ASN A 43 -0.15 11.02 11.68
CA ASN A 43 -1.33 11.33 12.50
C ASN A 43 -2.64 11.25 11.71
N GLN A 44 -2.60 11.56 10.42
CA GLN A 44 -3.76 11.50 9.53
C GLN A 44 -4.04 10.07 9.04
N THR A 45 -3.01 9.32 8.63
CA THR A 45 -3.19 8.02 7.96
C THR A 45 -3.34 6.84 8.92
N MET A 46 -2.64 6.84 10.06
CA MET A 46 -2.59 5.69 10.95
C MET A 46 -3.95 5.30 11.54
N PRO A 47 -4.86 6.22 11.94
CA PRO A 47 -6.20 5.85 12.40
C PRO A 47 -7.01 5.09 11.35
N VAL A 48 -6.91 5.50 10.08
CA VAL A 48 -7.59 4.85 8.95
C VAL A 48 -7.04 3.44 8.73
N LEU A 49 -5.72 3.32 8.58
CA LEU A 49 -5.06 2.02 8.36
C LEU A 49 -5.33 1.06 9.51
N LYS A 50 -5.34 1.57 10.76
CA LYS A 50 -5.72 0.77 11.92
C LYS A 50 -7.15 0.26 11.82
N CYS A 51 -8.11 1.10 11.42
CA CYS A 51 -9.51 0.71 11.28
C CYS A 51 -9.67 -0.43 10.24
N LEU A 52 -9.01 -0.31 9.09
CA LEU A 52 -9.02 -1.31 8.01
C LEU A 52 -8.33 -2.61 8.44
N SER A 53 -7.20 -2.52 9.13
CA SER A 53 -6.48 -3.67 9.70
C SER A 53 -7.32 -4.41 10.76
N ASP A 54 -7.92 -3.67 11.70
CA ASP A 54 -8.81 -4.22 12.73
C ASP A 54 -10.04 -4.90 12.11
N TYR A 55 -10.57 -4.38 10.99
CA TYR A 55 -11.63 -5.05 10.23
C TYR A 55 -11.15 -6.43 9.75
N GLY A 56 -10.00 -6.51 9.09
CA GLY A 56 -9.45 -7.78 8.61
C GLY A 56 -9.25 -8.80 9.73
N HIS A 57 -8.82 -8.36 10.92
CA HIS A 57 -8.64 -9.26 12.08
C HIS A 57 -9.95 -9.79 12.63
N ARG A 58 -11.01 -8.96 12.63
CA ARG A 58 -12.35 -9.37 13.06
C ARG A 58 -13.07 -10.22 12.00
N CYS A 59 -12.72 -10.03 10.73
CA CYS A 59 -13.45 -10.53 9.57
C CYS A 59 -12.55 -11.30 8.58
N PRO A 60 -11.83 -12.34 9.03
CA PRO A 60 -10.83 -13.04 8.21
C PRO A 60 -11.41 -13.78 6.99
N ASP A 61 -12.70 -14.12 7.04
CA ASP A 61 -13.41 -14.83 5.98
C ASP A 61 -14.31 -13.91 5.12
N SER A 62 -14.15 -12.59 5.24
CA SER A 62 -14.93 -11.64 4.45
C SER A 62 -14.60 -11.73 2.95
N ALA A 63 -15.52 -11.28 2.10
CA ALA A 63 -15.26 -11.13 0.66
C ALA A 63 -14.09 -10.16 0.37
N PHE A 64 -13.72 -9.31 1.33
CA PHE A 64 -12.58 -8.40 1.25
C PHE A 64 -11.30 -8.99 1.86
N LYS A 65 -11.21 -10.31 2.08
CA LYS A 65 -10.04 -10.94 2.71
C LYS A 65 -8.70 -10.47 2.13
N LEU A 66 -8.52 -10.51 0.80
CA LEU A 66 -7.29 -10.05 0.14
C LEU A 66 -6.99 -8.58 0.44
N LEU A 67 -7.98 -7.72 0.25
CA LEU A 67 -7.85 -6.29 0.48
C LEU A 67 -7.60 -5.96 1.97
N SER A 68 -8.23 -6.68 2.88
CA SER A 68 -8.00 -6.54 4.32
C SER A 68 -6.60 -7.01 4.73
N GLY A 69 -6.09 -8.06 4.08
CA GLY A 69 -4.71 -8.53 4.25
C GLY A 69 -3.70 -7.50 3.76
N PHE A 70 -3.98 -6.84 2.63
CA PHE A 70 -3.21 -5.67 2.16
C PHE A 70 -3.13 -4.59 3.25
N PHE A 71 -4.27 -4.16 3.78
CA PHE A 71 -4.29 -3.10 4.80
C PHE A 71 -3.66 -3.50 6.14
N GLN A 72 -3.68 -4.79 6.51
CA GLN A 72 -2.95 -5.29 7.67
C GLN A 72 -1.43 -5.16 7.46
N SER A 73 -0.94 -5.59 6.29
CA SER A 73 0.47 -5.48 5.93
C SER A 73 0.92 -4.02 5.83
N GLU A 74 0.10 -3.18 5.19
CA GLU A 74 0.32 -1.73 5.07
C GLU A 74 0.37 -1.06 6.45
N TYR A 75 -0.56 -1.40 7.35
CA TYR A 75 -0.57 -0.87 8.70
C TYR A 75 0.72 -1.20 9.46
N GLU A 76 1.22 -2.43 9.40
CA GLU A 76 2.45 -2.82 10.09
C GLU A 76 3.70 -2.16 9.49
N THR A 77 3.74 -1.97 8.17
CA THR A 77 4.81 -1.22 7.49
C THR A 77 4.78 0.26 7.89
N GLN A 78 3.62 0.92 7.76
CA GLN A 78 3.47 2.34 8.11
C GLN A 78 3.70 2.59 9.59
N LYS A 79 3.30 1.68 10.47
CA LYS A 79 3.59 1.76 11.91
C LYS A 79 5.09 1.85 12.19
N LYS A 80 5.93 1.10 11.47
CA LYS A 80 7.40 1.21 11.59
C LYS A 80 7.90 2.57 11.11
N VAL A 81 7.43 3.05 9.95
CA VAL A 81 7.75 4.38 9.42
C VAL A 81 7.34 5.50 10.40
N CYS A 82 6.18 5.37 11.04
CA CYS A 82 5.64 6.34 11.99
C CYS A 82 6.23 6.24 13.40
N THR A 83 7.00 5.19 13.70
CA THR A 83 7.63 5.03 15.02
C THR A 83 8.95 5.79 15.09
N LYS A 84 9.06 6.72 16.04
CA LYS A 84 10.30 7.47 16.28
C LYS A 84 11.48 6.54 16.59
N ASN A 85 12.65 6.86 16.06
CA ASN A 85 13.88 6.07 16.17
C ASN A 85 13.83 4.66 15.55
N ASN A 86 12.80 4.34 14.75
CA ASN A 86 12.80 3.10 13.98
C ASN A 86 13.77 3.19 12.79
N ASP A 87 14.49 2.09 12.51
CA ASP A 87 15.42 2.02 11.38
C ASP A 87 14.73 2.33 10.04
N LEU A 88 13.51 1.80 9.82
CA LEU A 88 12.76 2.05 8.60
C LEU A 88 12.40 3.53 8.44
N ARG A 89 12.05 4.22 9.53
CA ARG A 89 11.81 5.67 9.53
C ARG A 89 13.06 6.45 9.14
N GLN A 90 14.21 6.08 9.70
CA GLN A 90 15.48 6.75 9.40
C GLN A 90 15.88 6.56 7.94
N ARG A 91 15.75 5.34 7.41
CA ARG A 91 15.96 5.07 5.98
C ARG A 91 14.97 5.82 5.10
N TYR A 92 13.68 5.83 5.47
CA TYR A 92 12.64 6.58 4.78
C TYR A 92 13.04 8.04 4.60
N LEU A 93 13.31 8.75 5.70
CA LEU A 93 13.66 10.18 5.65
C LEU A 93 14.99 10.43 4.93
N LYS A 94 15.96 9.52 5.06
CA LYS A 94 17.24 9.60 4.34
C LYS A 94 17.07 9.60 2.82
N PHE A 95 16.13 8.81 2.28
CA PHE A 95 15.98 8.62 0.84
C PHE A 95 14.77 9.34 0.23
N ALA A 96 13.84 9.85 1.05
CA ALA A 96 12.62 10.52 0.63
C ALA A 96 12.84 11.55 -0.49
N LYS A 97 13.82 12.44 -0.32
CA LYS A 97 14.14 13.47 -1.32
C LYS A 97 14.56 12.90 -2.67
N CYS A 98 15.38 11.85 -2.68
CA CYS A 98 15.78 11.22 -3.94
C CYS A 98 14.58 10.58 -4.62
N LEU A 99 13.81 9.78 -3.88
CA LEU A 99 12.64 9.09 -4.39
C LEU A 99 11.61 10.08 -4.97
N ASN A 100 11.37 11.21 -4.30
CA ASN A 100 10.49 12.27 -4.81
C ASN A 100 10.98 12.86 -6.15
N VAL A 101 12.27 13.19 -6.26
CA VAL A 101 12.84 13.80 -7.48
C VAL A 101 12.67 12.90 -8.71
N TYR A 102 12.74 11.58 -8.52
CA TYR A 102 12.68 10.62 -9.62
C TYR A 102 11.30 10.02 -9.86
N ARG A 103 10.33 10.23 -8.95
CA ARG A 103 9.01 9.62 -9.02
C ARG A 103 8.26 9.92 -10.32
N GLU A 104 8.12 11.19 -10.71
CA GLU A 104 7.37 11.56 -11.91
C GLU A 104 8.00 10.97 -13.18
N LYS A 105 9.33 11.06 -13.29
CA LYS A 105 10.08 10.49 -14.42
C LYS A 105 9.99 8.98 -14.46
N MET A 106 10.00 8.33 -13.30
CA MET A 106 9.84 6.89 -13.17
C MET A 106 8.43 6.48 -13.61
N GLU A 107 7.39 7.18 -13.19
CA GLU A 107 6.01 6.89 -13.56
C GLU A 107 5.77 7.09 -15.07
N GLU A 108 6.30 8.15 -15.67
CA GLU A 108 6.25 8.35 -17.13
C GLU A 108 6.95 7.22 -17.92
N LYS A 109 8.05 6.68 -17.38
CA LYS A 109 8.87 5.67 -18.05
C LYS A 109 8.36 4.24 -17.84
N CYS A 110 8.00 3.91 -16.61
CA CYS A 110 7.66 2.56 -16.16
C CYS A 110 6.15 2.32 -16.09
N GLY A 111 5.35 3.39 -16.17
CA GLY A 111 3.92 3.35 -15.85
C GLY A 111 3.67 3.44 -14.34
N PRO A 112 2.41 3.63 -13.94
CA PRO A 112 2.02 3.66 -12.53
C PRO A 112 2.23 2.30 -11.87
N LEU A 113 2.74 2.30 -10.63
CA LEU A 113 2.90 1.09 -9.82
C LEU A 113 1.56 0.53 -9.34
N VAL A 114 0.58 1.41 -9.13
CA VAL A 114 -0.78 1.07 -8.72
C VAL A 114 -1.72 1.97 -9.50
N ASP A 115 -2.57 1.40 -10.35
CA ASP A 115 -3.61 2.12 -11.08
C ASP A 115 -4.97 1.44 -10.87
N VAL A 116 -5.74 1.97 -9.92
CA VAL A 116 -7.07 1.47 -9.61
C VAL A 116 -8.17 2.08 -10.50
N GLU A 117 -7.82 3.03 -11.38
CA GLU A 117 -8.80 3.57 -12.33
C GLU A 117 -9.17 2.50 -13.36
N GLY A 118 -10.46 2.14 -13.39
CA GLY A 118 -10.95 1.08 -14.27
C GLY A 118 -10.77 -0.35 -13.74
N SER A 119 -10.58 -0.52 -12.41
CA SER A 119 -10.50 -1.82 -11.72
C SER A 119 -11.63 -2.82 -12.04
N GLU A 120 -12.74 -2.37 -12.63
CA GLU A 120 -13.80 -3.21 -13.23
C GLU A 120 -13.30 -4.09 -14.39
N LYS A 121 -12.12 -3.81 -14.96
CA LYS A 121 -11.53 -4.50 -16.11
C LYS A 121 -10.16 -5.08 -15.79
N PHE A 122 -9.97 -5.64 -14.60
CA PHE A 122 -8.75 -6.36 -14.29
C PHE A 122 -8.56 -7.51 -15.31
N THR A 123 -7.40 -7.57 -15.99
CA THR A 123 -7.11 -8.59 -17.00
C THR A 123 -5.70 -9.15 -16.83
N LYS A 124 -5.37 -10.22 -17.57
CA LYS A 124 -4.03 -10.80 -17.63
C LYS A 124 -2.98 -9.80 -18.11
N GLU A 125 -3.33 -8.92 -19.04
CA GLU A 125 -2.47 -7.84 -19.54
C GLU A 125 -2.15 -6.84 -18.43
N HIS A 126 -3.14 -6.47 -17.60
CA HIS A 126 -2.91 -5.61 -16.44
C HIS A 126 -1.93 -6.26 -15.47
N CYS A 127 -2.09 -7.56 -15.16
CA CYS A 127 -1.13 -8.29 -14.32
C CYS A 127 0.30 -8.23 -14.83
N LYS A 128 0.48 -8.47 -16.13
CA LYS A 128 1.79 -8.37 -16.77
C LYS A 128 2.33 -6.93 -16.74
N GLN A 129 1.47 -5.94 -16.93
CA GLN A 129 1.85 -4.53 -16.85
C GLN A 129 2.34 -4.18 -15.46
N TYR A 130 1.63 -4.56 -14.40
CA TYR A 130 2.03 -4.33 -13.01
C TYR A 130 3.39 -4.93 -12.69
N GLU A 131 3.62 -6.20 -13.05
CA GLU A 131 4.91 -6.87 -12.83
C GLU A 131 6.05 -6.12 -13.54
N ASN A 132 5.82 -5.68 -14.79
CA ASN A 132 6.80 -4.91 -15.54
C ASN A 132 7.05 -3.53 -14.92
N SER A 133 6.01 -2.84 -14.45
CA SER A 133 6.11 -1.54 -13.81
C SER A 133 6.93 -1.62 -12.51
N PHE A 134 6.65 -2.58 -11.63
CA PHE A 134 7.45 -2.81 -10.41
C PHE A 134 8.92 -3.07 -10.74
N LYS A 135 9.19 -3.98 -11.68
CA LYS A 135 10.55 -4.30 -12.08
C LYS A 135 11.29 -3.07 -12.63
N CYS A 136 10.67 -2.35 -13.55
CA CYS A 136 11.23 -1.13 -14.14
C CYS A 136 11.50 -0.07 -13.07
N SER A 137 10.54 0.21 -12.19
CA SER A 137 10.68 1.18 -11.11
C SER A 137 11.82 0.83 -10.15
N PHE A 138 11.96 -0.44 -9.78
CA PHE A 138 13.06 -0.90 -8.93
C PHE A 138 14.42 -0.76 -9.60
N GLU A 139 14.53 -1.08 -10.89
CA GLU A 139 15.74 -0.84 -11.68
C GLU A 139 16.09 0.67 -11.73
N GLU A 140 15.10 1.53 -11.95
CA GLU A 140 15.30 2.99 -11.98
C GLU A 140 15.72 3.55 -10.61
N ILE A 141 15.10 3.10 -9.52
CA ILE A 141 15.47 3.52 -8.16
C ILE A 141 16.88 3.06 -7.82
N GLN A 142 17.25 1.83 -8.17
CA GLN A 142 18.62 1.36 -7.96
C GLN A 142 19.64 2.20 -8.73
N ASN A 143 19.35 2.53 -9.98
CA ASN A 143 20.26 3.29 -10.85
C ASN A 143 20.40 4.76 -10.42
N ASN A 144 19.33 5.37 -9.89
CA ASN A 144 19.29 6.81 -9.61
C ASN A 144 19.44 7.16 -8.12
N CYS A 145 18.91 6.32 -7.22
CA CYS A 145 18.94 6.54 -5.76
C CYS A 145 19.83 5.53 -5.01
N GLY A 146 20.33 4.51 -5.70
CA GLY A 146 21.25 3.52 -5.15
C GLY A 146 20.58 2.33 -4.48
N LYS A 147 21.39 1.33 -4.13
CA LYS A 147 20.92 0.02 -3.63
C LYS A 147 20.15 0.14 -2.31
N ASP A 148 20.58 0.99 -1.39
CA ASP A 148 19.91 1.15 -0.09
C ASP A 148 18.51 1.76 -0.24
N ALA A 149 18.34 2.69 -1.20
CA ALA A 149 17.03 3.25 -1.53
C ALA A 149 16.13 2.19 -2.17
N LEU A 150 16.68 1.32 -3.03
CA LEU A 150 15.92 0.18 -3.56
C LEU A 150 15.44 -0.76 -2.44
N ILE A 151 16.30 -1.09 -1.47
CA ILE A 151 15.92 -1.97 -0.34
C ILE A 151 14.78 -1.35 0.46
N LEU A 152 14.85 -0.04 0.71
CA LEU A 152 13.75 0.70 1.33
C LEU A 152 12.48 0.61 0.50
N GLU A 153 12.54 0.91 -0.81
CA GLU A 153 11.36 0.93 -1.67
C GLU A 153 10.67 -0.44 -1.71
N ILE A 154 11.46 -1.53 -1.86
CA ILE A 154 10.93 -2.89 -1.83
C ILE A 154 10.20 -3.17 -0.51
N GLU A 155 10.77 -2.73 0.62
CA GLU A 155 10.15 -2.92 1.94
C GLU A 155 8.85 -2.14 2.08
N LEU A 156 8.80 -0.89 1.59
CA LEU A 156 7.61 -0.04 1.64
C LEU A 156 6.51 -0.51 0.68
N MET A 157 6.88 -0.97 -0.51
CA MET A 157 5.95 -1.41 -1.55
C MET A 157 5.54 -2.87 -1.43
N LYS A 158 6.12 -3.61 -0.49
CA LYS A 158 5.80 -5.03 -0.27
C LYS A 158 4.29 -5.30 -0.10
N PRO A 159 3.52 -4.54 0.69
CA PRO A 159 2.08 -4.74 0.80
C PRO A 159 1.37 -4.68 -0.55
N ALA A 160 1.67 -3.65 -1.35
CA ALA A 160 1.08 -3.47 -2.68
C ALA A 160 1.52 -4.58 -3.65
N HIS A 161 2.82 -4.91 -3.68
CA HIS A 161 3.35 -5.97 -4.54
C HIS A 161 2.70 -7.33 -4.23
N ASP A 162 2.65 -7.73 -2.95
CA ASP A 162 2.05 -8.99 -2.52
C ASP A 162 0.54 -9.02 -2.85
N PHE A 163 -0.16 -7.90 -2.66
CA PHE A 163 -1.58 -7.79 -3.01
C PHE A 163 -1.82 -7.98 -4.51
N MET A 164 -1.00 -7.36 -5.36
CA MET A 164 -1.11 -7.49 -6.82
C MET A 164 -0.75 -8.90 -7.28
N GLU A 165 0.29 -9.51 -6.72
CA GLU A 165 0.69 -10.90 -7.04
C GLU A 165 -0.45 -11.88 -6.72
N LEU A 166 -1.04 -11.78 -5.53
CA LEU A 166 -2.17 -12.61 -5.12
C LEU A 166 -3.41 -12.37 -5.98
N SER A 167 -3.74 -11.10 -6.25
CA SER A 167 -4.90 -10.76 -7.10
C SER A 167 -4.74 -11.28 -8.53
N CYS A 168 -3.52 -11.22 -9.07
CA CYS A 168 -3.19 -11.76 -10.38
C CYS A 168 -3.26 -13.27 -10.45
N LYS A 169 -2.80 -13.95 -9.40
CA LYS A 169 -2.91 -15.41 -9.31
C LYS A 169 -4.37 -15.85 -9.24
N ASP A 170 -5.17 -15.25 -8.36
CA ASP A 170 -6.60 -15.56 -8.23
C ASP A 170 -7.35 -15.32 -9.54
N PHE A 171 -6.98 -14.28 -10.30
CA PHE A 171 -7.55 -14.04 -11.63
C PHE A 171 -7.14 -15.11 -12.67
N GLN A 172 -5.87 -15.50 -12.72
CA GLN A 172 -5.39 -16.55 -13.63
C GLN A 172 -6.09 -17.89 -13.37
N ASP A 173 -6.23 -18.27 -12.10
CA ASP A 173 -6.88 -19.51 -11.69
C ASP A 173 -8.39 -19.55 -12.07
N LEU A 174 -9.05 -18.39 -12.13
CA LEU A 174 -10.48 -18.27 -12.51
C LEU A 174 -10.73 -18.28 -14.02
N HIS A 175 -9.72 -17.93 -14.85
CA HIS A 175 -9.88 -17.70 -16.28
C HIS A 175 -9.11 -18.67 -17.19
N ASP A 176 -8.33 -19.59 -16.64
CA ASP A 176 -7.65 -20.67 -17.39
C ASP A 176 -8.54 -21.93 -17.59
N PHE A 177 -9.88 -21.77 -17.68
CA PHE A 177 -10.85 -22.83 -18.04
C PHE A 177 -11.56 -22.57 -19.37
#